data_AF-A0A9D0IFA4-F1
#
_entry.id   AF-A0A9D0IFA4-F1
#
_cell.length_a   1.000
_cell.length_b   1.000
_cell.length_c   1.000
_cell.angle_alpha   90.00
_cell.angle_beta   90.00
_cell.angle_gamma   90.00
#
_symmetry.space_group_name_H-M   'P 1'
#
loop_
_entity.id
_entity.type
_entity.pdbx_description
1 polymer ?
#
loop_
_entity_poly.entity_id
_entity_poly.type
_entity_poly.pdbx_seq_one_letter_code
_entity_poly.pdbx_strand_id
1 'polypeptide(L)'
;MSRRTTLILVAIFLLLGGYVYFFEIRGGEKRSEASGGEPLVGVTAEEITGLEVDDGQSPVRLERDEEGNWRLTAPEEKEADQPR
;
A
#
# COMPACT_ATOMS: atom_id res chain seq x y z
N MET A 1 42.11 1.40 -28.96
CA MET A 1 41.03 0.38 -29.03
C MET A 1 40.77 0.02 -30.47
N SER A 2 40.52 -1.25 -30.78
CA SER A 2 40.08 -1.64 -32.13
C SER A 2 38.59 -1.31 -32.29
N ARG A 3 38.17 -0.76 -33.44
CA ARG A 3 36.75 -0.44 -33.72
C ARG A 3 35.84 -1.66 -33.55
N ARG A 4 36.38 -2.86 -33.76
CA ARG A 4 35.70 -4.15 -33.55
C ARG A 4 35.42 -4.41 -32.07
N THR A 5 36.40 -4.17 -31.20
CA THR A 5 36.22 -4.27 -29.73
C THR A 5 35.16 -3.28 -29.25
N THR A 6 35.16 -2.05 -29.77
CA THR A 6 34.14 -1.05 -29.41
C THR A 6 32.74 -1.48 -29.82
N LEU A 7 32.57 -2.03 -31.03
CA LEU A 7 31.27 -2.54 -31.49
C LEU A 7 30.76 -3.72 -30.65
N ILE A 8 31.65 -4.63 -30.26
CA ILE A 8 31.31 -5.77 -29.40
C ILE A 8 30.84 -5.27 -28.02
N LEU A 9 31.54 -4.31 -27.43
CA LEU A 9 31.15 -3.73 -26.13
C LEU A 9 29.81 -3.00 -26.21
N VAL A 10 29.53 -2.26 -27.29
CA VAL A 10 28.24 -1.61 -27.50
C VAL A 10 27.13 -2.66 -27.64
N ALA A 11 27.35 -3.73 -28.39
CA ALA A 11 26.37 -4.80 -28.54
C ALA A 11 26.06 -5.46 -27.20
N ILE A 12 27.08 -5.77 -26.39
CA ILE A 12 26.91 -6.32 -25.04
C ILE A 12 26.17 -5.35 -24.13
N PHE A 13 26.51 -4.06 -24.17
CA PHE A 13 25.83 -3.03 -23.38
C PHE A 13 24.34 -2.93 -23.72
N LEU A 14 23.98 -2.95 -25.00
CA LEU A 14 22.59 -2.92 -25.44
C LEU A 14 21.84 -4.20 -25.03
N LEU A 15 22.51 -5.36 -25.08
CA LEU A 15 21.91 -6.64 -24.70
C LEU A 15 21.63 -6.69 -23.19
N LEU A 16 22.60 -6.29 -22.37
CA LEU A 16 22.45 -6.20 -20.91
C LEU A 16 21.43 -5.12 -20.51
N GLY A 17 21.52 -3.94 -21.11
CA GLY A 17 20.60 -2.84 -20.86
C GLY A 17 19.15 -3.19 -21.24
N GLY A 18 18.95 -3.82 -22.39
CA GLY A 18 17.64 -4.32 -22.82
C GLY A 18 17.09 -5.41 -21.90
N TYR A 19 17.95 -6.34 -21.45
CA TYR A 19 17.58 -7.39 -20.51
C TYR A 19 17.10 -6.81 -19.17
N VAL A 20 17.88 -5.91 -18.56
CA VAL A 20 17.51 -5.24 -17.30
C VAL A 20 16.23 -4.44 -17.45
N TYR A 21 16.09 -3.66 -18.53
CA TYR A 21 14.88 -2.88 -18.80
C TYR A 21 13.62 -3.76 -18.90
N PHE A 22 13.72 -4.91 -19.57
CA PHE A 22 12.58 -5.81 -19.75
C PHE A 22 12.23 -6.58 -18.46
N PHE A 23 13.23 -7.05 -17.71
CA PHE A 23 13.00 -7.92 -16.55
C PHE A 23 12.81 -7.16 -15.23
N GLU A 24 13.56 -6.08 -14.96
CA GLU A 24 13.44 -5.34 -13.69
C GLU A 24 12.37 -4.25 -13.75
N ILE A 25 12.42 -3.36 -14.76
CA ILE A 25 11.51 -2.21 -14.84
C ILE A 25 10.12 -2.68 -15.26
N ARG A 26 10.01 -3.34 -16.42
CA ARG A 26 8.71 -3.77 -16.95
C ARG A 26 8.13 -5.02 -16.25
N GLY A 27 8.99 -5.86 -15.67
CA GLY A 27 8.58 -6.99 -14.83
C GLY A 27 8.08 -6.55 -13.46
N GLY A 28 8.71 -5.51 -12.88
CA GLY A 28 8.28 -4.89 -11.63
C GLY A 28 6.91 -4.21 -11.72
N GLU A 29 6.62 -3.52 -12.83
CA GLU A 29 5.31 -2.90 -13.09
C GLU A 29 4.17 -3.92 -13.04
N LYS A 30 4.32 -5.08 -13.70
CA LYS A 30 3.33 -6.17 -13.66
C LYS A 30 3.16 -6.77 -12.27
N ARG A 31 4.21 -6.76 -11.44
CA ARG A 31 4.13 -7.24 -10.06
C ARG A 31 3.47 -6.22 -9.14
N SER A 32 3.65 -4.92 -9.39
CA SER A 32 2.94 -3.86 -8.68
C SER A 32 1.45 -3.83 -9.04
N GLU A 33 1.10 -4.07 -10.31
CA GLU A 33 -0.28 -4.28 -10.76
C GLU A 33 -0.91 -5.54 -10.16
N ALA A 34 -0.14 -6.63 -10.03
CA ALA A 34 -0.63 -7.90 -9.44
C ALA A 34 -0.59 -7.95 -7.91
N SER A 35 0.13 -7.05 -7.23
CA SER A 35 0.11 -6.91 -5.77
C SER A 35 -1.07 -6.06 -5.27
N GLY A 36 -1.74 -5.34 -6.17
CA GLY A 36 -3.09 -4.85 -5.95
C GLY A 36 -4.06 -5.98 -6.28
N GLY A 37 -4.14 -7.01 -5.44
CA GLY A 37 -5.16 -8.04 -5.58
C GLY A 37 -6.52 -7.37 -5.74
N GLU A 38 -7.32 -7.82 -6.73
CA GLU A 38 -8.69 -7.34 -6.89
C GLU A 38 -9.35 -7.33 -5.51
N PRO A 39 -9.89 -6.18 -5.07
CA PRO A 39 -10.47 -6.11 -3.75
C PRO A 39 -11.61 -7.13 -3.71
N LEU A 40 -11.52 -8.09 -2.79
CA LEU A 40 -12.52 -9.15 -2.61
C LEU A 40 -13.93 -8.57 -2.33
N VAL A 41 -13.97 -7.29 -1.95
CA VAL A 41 -15.16 -6.51 -1.71
C VAL A 41 -15.00 -5.17 -2.45
N GLY A 42 -15.91 -4.84 -3.36
CA GLY A 42 -15.91 -3.60 -4.14
C GLY A 42 -16.31 -2.36 -3.34
N VAL A 43 -15.79 -2.22 -2.12
CA VAL A 43 -16.03 -1.06 -1.25
C VAL A 43 -14.91 -0.06 -1.50
N THR A 44 -15.25 1.16 -1.90
CA THR A 44 -14.29 2.25 -2.01
C THR A 44 -14.08 2.91 -0.65
N ALA A 45 -12.96 3.62 -0.47
CA ALA A 45 -12.63 4.23 0.82
C ALA A 45 -13.66 5.29 1.26
N GLU A 46 -14.40 5.85 0.30
CA GLU A 46 -15.46 6.83 0.50
C GLU A 46 -16.75 6.20 1.05
N GLU A 47 -16.96 4.91 0.81
CA GLU A 47 -18.14 4.16 1.29
C GLU A 47 -17.97 3.68 2.73
N ILE A 48 -16.77 3.77 3.31
CA ILE A 48 -16.51 3.38 4.68
C ILE A 48 -16.98 4.49 5.63
N THR A 49 -18.09 4.24 6.32
CA THR A 49 -18.68 5.16 7.32
C THR A 49 -18.28 4.85 8.75
N GLY A 50 -17.78 3.64 9.02
CA GLY A 50 -17.37 3.22 10.36
C GLY A 50 -16.36 2.08 10.35
N LEU A 51 -15.54 2.03 11.38
CA LEU A 51 -14.55 0.99 11.63
C LEU A 51 -14.69 0.50 13.08
N GLU A 52 -14.79 -0.80 13.27
CA GLU A 52 -14.80 -1.44 14.59
C GLU A 52 -13.64 -2.42 14.68
N VAL A 53 -12.82 -2.27 15.71
CA VAL A 53 -11.69 -3.15 16.02
C VAL A 53 -12.01 -3.84 17.34
N ASP A 54 -12.18 -5.15 17.31
CA ASP A 54 -12.43 -5.98 18.48
C ASP A 54 -11.20 -6.85 18.76
N ASP A 55 -10.51 -6.57 19.87
CA ASP A 55 -9.37 -7.32 20.37
C ASP A 55 -9.72 -8.27 21.52
N GLY A 56 -11.02 -8.43 21.82
CA GLY A 56 -11.53 -9.23 22.92
C GLY A 56 -11.47 -8.54 24.30
N GLN A 57 -10.93 -7.33 24.41
CA GLN A 57 -10.97 -6.53 25.65
C GLN A 57 -12.08 -5.49 25.60
N SER A 58 -12.08 -4.63 24.59
CA SER A 58 -13.08 -3.59 24.40
C SER A 58 -13.09 -3.13 22.95
N PRO A 59 -14.24 -3.14 22.27
CA PRO A 59 -14.31 -2.73 20.87
C PRO A 59 -14.00 -1.24 20.76
N VAL A 60 -13.05 -0.92 19.89
CA VAL A 60 -12.75 0.46 19.50
C VAL A 60 -13.57 0.78 18.26
N ARG A 61 -14.45 1.77 18.36
CA ARG A 61 -15.31 2.19 17.25
C ARG A 61 -14.95 3.59 16.80
N LEU A 62 -14.76 3.73 15.48
CA LEU A 62 -14.58 5.00 14.79
C LEU A 62 -15.74 5.19 13.82
N GLU A 63 -16.31 6.38 13.80
CA GLU A 63 -17.37 6.77 12.88
C GLU A 63 -16.95 8.03 12.13
N ARG A 64 -17.34 8.12 10.86
CA ARG A 64 -17.14 9.30 10.04
C ARG A 64 -18.33 10.25 10.20
N ASP A 65 -18.07 11.50 10.53
CA ASP A 65 -19.12 12.51 10.64
C ASP A 65 -19.57 13.04 9.27
N GLU A 66 -20.63 13.86 9.26
CA GLU A 66 -21.21 14.45 8.04
C GLU A 66 -20.24 15.37 7.28
N GLU A 67 -19.18 15.84 7.96
CA GLU A 67 -18.11 16.67 7.39
C GLU A 67 -16.94 15.82 6.87
N GLY A 68 -16.99 14.50 7.06
CA GLY A 68 -15.99 13.55 6.60
C GLY A 68 -14.83 13.30 7.57
N ASN A 69 -14.88 13.87 8.78
CA ASN A 69 -13.87 13.67 9.81
C ASN A 69 -14.12 12.37 10.57
N TRP A 70 -13.05 11.72 11.02
CA TRP A 70 -13.13 10.51 11.84
C TRP A 70 -13.21 10.86 13.32
N ARG A 71 -14.19 10.28 14.01
CA ARG A 71 -14.37 10.43 15.45
C ARG A 71 -14.39 9.07 16.12
N LEU A 72 -13.63 8.94 17.21
CA LEU A 72 -13.69 7.78 18.10
C LEU A 72 -14.98 7.86 18.93
N THR A 73 -15.85 6.87 18.80
CA THR A 73 -17.11 6.78 19.55
C THR A 73 -17.04 5.74 20.67
N ALA A 74 -16.04 4.85 20.66
CA ALA A 74 -15.76 3.92 21.74
C ALA A 74 -14.28 3.49 21.77
N PRO A 75 -13.74 3.09 22.94
CA PRO A 75 -14.35 3.23 24.27
C PRO A 75 -14.20 4.67 24.77
N GLU A 76 -15.31 5.26 25.22
CA GLU A 76 -15.34 6.60 25.81
C GLU A 76 -14.43 6.65 27.06
N GLU A 77 -13.67 7.73 27.19
CA GLU A 77 -12.78 7.97 28.34
C GLU A 77 -13.62 8.10 29.62
N LYS A 78 -13.47 7.15 30.55
CA LYS A 78 -14.14 7.18 31.86
C LYS A 78 -13.25 7.87 32.89
N GLU A 79 -13.85 8.67 33.76
CA GLU A 79 -13.16 9.27 34.89
C GLU A 79 -12.47 8.19 35.75
N ALA A 80 -11.21 8.43 36.11
CA ALA A 80 -10.47 7.57 37.02
C ALA A 80 -11.00 7.73 38.46
N ASP A 81 -10.92 6.67 39.26
CA ASP A 81 -11.25 6.73 40.69
C ASP A 81 -10.44 7.82 41.40
N GLN A 82 -11.13 8.71 42.12
CA GLN A 82 -10.45 9.74 42.90
C GLN A 82 -9.73 9.11 44.10
N PRO A 83 -8.46 9.48 44.35
CA PRO A 83 -7.73 8.98 45.51
C PRO A 83 -8.41 9.44 46.81
N ARG A 84 -8.61 8.49 47.74
CA ARG A 84 -9.13 8.72 49.09
C ARG A 84 -8.13 9.43 49.99
#